data_AF-A0A916MJN2-F1
#
_entry.id   AF-A0A916MJN2-F1
#
_cell.length_a   1.000
_cell.length_b   1.000
_cell.length_c   1.000
_cell.angle_alpha   90.00
_cell.angle_beta   90.00
_cell.angle_gamma   90.00
#
_symmetry.space_group_name_H-M   'P 1'
#
loop_
_entity.id
_entity.type
_entity.pdbx_description
1 polymer ?
#
loop_
_entity_poly.entity_id
_entity_poly.type
_entity_poly.pdbx_seq_one_letter_code
_entity_poly.pdbx_strand_id
1 'polypeptide(L)'
;MTTIEKKIKDKYEHADNLIDLIREFQLENVINQAIHQIELKLTGGKITDLPKLSGIILNDINSYVSKITDTEKKKQIEYLLGDIFQDYLTEILQSKNSESVLTEIQANIQAACEYRGYDYEKLSSFLNIEKKQILLPKQNQRSIYYDWNGELQELDELARDICDMRLILSVKEFKKLFKPVSGHLSVKCYRENIDKLLILFQVLKESCLITPKGKGNSGHFAPFVQYSVDKDGNFLIEKSANKEHEKLKRNASRYDKLHKKMESVVKANAGKSMRQRKDNGDCPPVKGK
;
A
#
# COMPACT_ATOMS: atom_id res chain seq x y z
N MET A 1 23.88 -21.04 -8.24
CA MET A 1 23.37 -19.65 -8.27
C MET A 1 22.72 -19.38 -6.93
N THR A 2 23.26 -18.45 -6.15
CA THR A 2 22.76 -18.14 -4.81
C THR A 2 21.53 -17.23 -4.86
N THR A 3 20.78 -17.11 -3.76
CA THR A 3 19.55 -16.29 -3.72
C THR A 3 19.85 -14.82 -4.00
N ILE A 4 20.96 -14.30 -3.47
CA ILE A 4 21.42 -12.94 -3.72
C ILE A 4 21.82 -12.71 -5.19
N GLU A 5 22.55 -13.64 -5.81
CA GLU A 5 22.92 -13.54 -7.23
C GLU A 5 21.68 -13.45 -8.13
N LYS A 6 20.67 -14.26 -7.84
CA LYS A 6 19.40 -14.23 -8.57
C LYS A 6 18.75 -12.85 -8.46
N LYS A 7 18.60 -12.34 -7.24
CA LYS A 7 17.99 -11.02 -6.99
C LYS A 7 18.74 -9.88 -7.69
N ILE A 8 20.07 -9.94 -7.74
CA ILE A 8 20.89 -8.94 -8.42
C ILE A 8 20.69 -9.02 -9.94
N LYS A 9 20.76 -10.23 -10.51
CA LYS A 9 20.56 -10.44 -11.96
C LYS A 9 19.17 -10.05 -12.44
N ASP A 10 18.15 -10.23 -11.61
CA ASP A 10 16.77 -9.89 -11.95
C ASP A 10 16.52 -8.36 -11.92
N LYS A 11 17.30 -7.57 -11.18
CA LYS A 11 17.08 -6.12 -10.97
C LYS A 11 18.08 -5.18 -11.66
N TYR A 12 19.31 -5.61 -11.94
CA TYR A 12 20.41 -4.69 -12.29
C TYR A 12 21.06 -5.03 -13.64
N GLU A 13 21.23 -4.03 -14.51
CA GLU A 13 21.89 -4.18 -15.82
C GLU A 13 23.38 -4.55 -15.71
N HIS A 14 24.05 -4.13 -14.63
CA HIS A 14 25.46 -4.44 -14.34
C HIS A 14 25.61 -5.48 -13.22
N ALA A 15 24.77 -6.52 -13.24
CA ALA A 15 24.67 -7.51 -12.18
C ALA A 15 25.99 -8.23 -11.87
N ASP A 16 26.78 -8.58 -12.88
CA ASP A 16 28.01 -9.36 -12.68
C ASP A 16 29.06 -8.57 -11.88
N ASN A 17 29.21 -7.26 -12.14
CA ASN A 17 30.12 -6.40 -11.37
C ASN A 17 29.71 -6.30 -9.89
N LEU A 18 28.41 -6.24 -9.60
CA LEU A 18 27.89 -6.17 -8.23
C LEU A 18 28.06 -7.50 -7.48
N ILE A 19 27.89 -8.62 -8.18
CA ILE A 19 28.13 -9.96 -7.63
C ILE A 19 29.61 -10.13 -7.29
N ASP A 20 30.50 -9.73 -8.20
CA ASP A 20 31.94 -9.79 -7.97
C ASP A 20 32.37 -8.91 -6.80
N LEU A 21 31.76 -7.73 -6.66
CA LEU A 21 31.98 -6.84 -5.52
C LEU A 21 31.57 -7.50 -4.19
N ILE A 22 30.40 -8.12 -4.12
CA ILE A 22 29.95 -8.84 -2.91
C ILE A 22 30.88 -9.99 -2.56
N ARG A 23 31.38 -10.72 -3.57
CA ARG A 23 32.32 -11.83 -3.39
C ARG A 23 33.70 -11.34 -2.94
N GLU A 24 34.20 -10.25 -3.52
CA GLU A 24 35.46 -9.59 -3.15
C GLU A 24 35.50 -9.31 -1.64
N PHE A 25 34.39 -8.81 -1.08
CA PHE A 25 34.28 -8.50 0.35
C PHE A 25 33.66 -9.62 1.20
N GLN A 26 33.54 -10.84 0.66
CA GLN A 26 33.04 -12.02 1.38
C GLN A 26 31.64 -11.87 1.99
N LEU A 27 30.83 -10.97 1.44
CA LEU A 27 29.50 -10.64 1.93
C LEU A 27 28.43 -11.64 1.48
N GLU A 28 28.71 -12.43 0.44
CA GLU A 28 27.73 -13.32 -0.20
C GLU A 28 27.05 -14.27 0.80
N ASN A 29 27.84 -14.96 1.62
CA ASN A 29 27.32 -15.94 2.57
C ASN A 29 26.46 -15.29 3.66
N VAL A 30 26.91 -14.15 4.18
CA VAL A 30 26.22 -13.42 5.24
C VAL A 30 24.88 -12.89 4.76
N ILE A 31 24.86 -12.31 3.55
CA ILE A 31 23.62 -11.80 2.93
C ILE A 31 22.66 -12.95 2.66
N ASN A 32 23.13 -14.07 2.09
CA ASN A 32 22.27 -15.22 1.81
C ASN A 32 21.68 -15.82 3.10
N GLN A 33 22.46 -15.92 4.18
CA GLN A 33 21.96 -16.37 5.48
C GLN A 33 20.89 -15.43 6.03
N ALA A 34 21.13 -14.12 5.97
CA ALA A 34 20.15 -13.11 6.39
C ALA A 34 18.85 -13.23 5.58
N ILE A 35 18.95 -13.30 4.25
CA ILE A 35 17.81 -13.51 3.34
C ILE A 35 17.05 -14.77 3.73
N HIS A 36 17.75 -15.90 3.89
CA HIS A 36 17.12 -17.17 4.22
C HIS A 36 16.38 -17.12 5.55
N GLN A 37 16.97 -16.51 6.58
CA GLN A 37 16.31 -16.36 7.88
C GLN A 37 15.06 -15.48 7.79
N ILE A 38 15.11 -14.38 7.05
CA ILE A 38 13.95 -13.50 6.83
C ILE A 38 12.85 -14.26 6.10
N GLU A 39 13.17 -14.89 4.97
CA GLU A 39 12.22 -15.64 4.15
C GLU A 39 11.54 -16.77 4.96
N LEU A 40 12.30 -17.54 5.74
CA LEU A 40 11.75 -18.59 6.62
C LEU A 40 10.71 -18.05 7.61
N LYS A 41 10.93 -16.86 8.17
CA LYS A 41 9.99 -16.24 9.12
C LYS A 41 8.76 -15.68 8.41
N LEU A 42 8.92 -15.11 7.22
CA LEU A 42 7.83 -14.60 6.40
C LEU A 42 6.92 -15.74 5.92
N THR A 43 7.48 -16.78 5.27
CA THR A 43 6.70 -17.91 4.76
C THR A 43 6.10 -18.78 5.87
N GLY A 44 6.78 -18.87 7.01
CA GLY A 44 6.32 -19.61 8.19
C GLY A 44 5.28 -18.87 9.04
N GLY A 45 4.90 -17.63 8.69
CA GLY A 45 3.96 -16.81 9.44
C GLY A 45 4.46 -16.35 10.82
N LYS A 46 5.77 -16.49 11.09
CA LYS A 46 6.43 -16.11 12.35
C LYS A 46 7.05 -14.71 12.26
N ILE A 47 6.29 -13.77 11.72
CA ILE A 47 6.74 -12.41 11.41
C ILE A 47 7.13 -11.65 12.69
N THR A 48 6.50 -11.98 13.82
CA THR A 48 6.83 -11.43 15.15
C THR A 48 8.23 -11.80 15.65
N ASP A 49 8.92 -12.75 15.02
CA ASP A 49 10.30 -13.11 15.36
C ASP A 49 11.34 -12.25 14.61
N LEU A 50 10.95 -11.57 13.52
CA LEU A 50 11.86 -10.76 12.69
C LEU A 50 12.58 -9.64 13.46
N PRO A 51 11.96 -8.94 14.44
CA PRO A 51 12.66 -7.92 15.19
C PRO A 51 13.95 -8.43 15.84
N LYS A 52 13.91 -9.63 16.43
CA LYS A 52 15.08 -10.25 17.09
C LYS A 52 16.23 -10.52 16.12
N LEU A 53 15.92 -10.75 14.85
CA LEU A 53 16.91 -11.03 13.81
C LEU A 53 17.52 -9.74 13.24
N SER A 54 16.77 -8.64 13.22
CA SER A 54 17.20 -7.40 12.56
C SER A 54 18.52 -6.84 13.09
N GLY A 55 18.70 -6.80 14.41
CA GLY A 55 19.96 -6.37 15.03
C GLY A 55 21.12 -7.31 14.78
N ILE A 56 20.87 -8.62 14.73
CA ILE A 56 21.90 -9.64 14.44
C ILE A 56 22.37 -9.49 12.99
N ILE A 57 21.43 -9.44 12.05
CA ILE A 57 21.70 -9.28 10.61
C ILE A 57 22.52 -8.01 10.35
N LEU A 58 22.13 -6.89 10.97
CA LEU A 58 22.86 -5.62 10.81
C LEU A 58 24.29 -5.73 11.31
N ASN A 59 24.49 -6.32 12.50
CA ASN A 59 25.82 -6.50 13.08
C ASN A 59 26.70 -7.41 12.21
N ASP A 60 26.14 -8.52 11.71
CA ASP A 60 26.86 -9.47 10.88
C ASP A 60 27.32 -8.81 9.59
N ILE A 61 26.42 -8.13 8.88
CA ILE A 61 26.75 -7.42 7.63
C ILE A 61 27.76 -6.30 7.88
N ASN A 62 27.55 -5.49 8.91
CA ASN A 62 28.45 -4.38 9.23
C ASN A 62 29.86 -4.84 9.62
N SER A 63 30.02 -6.04 10.18
CA SER A 63 31.34 -6.60 10.48
C SER A 63 32.23 -6.82 9.24
N TYR A 64 31.62 -6.83 8.04
CA TYR A 64 32.31 -6.88 6.74
C TYR A 64 32.35 -5.49 6.10
N VAL A 65 31.21 -4.78 6.02
CA VAL A 65 31.13 -3.46 5.36
C VAL A 65 32.04 -2.42 6.02
N SER A 66 32.23 -2.50 7.35
CA SER A 66 33.14 -1.59 8.07
C SER A 66 34.62 -1.75 7.69
N LYS A 67 35.02 -2.89 7.15
CA LYS A 67 36.39 -3.19 6.72
C LYS A 67 36.71 -2.67 5.31
N ILE A 68 35.70 -2.20 4.57
CA ILE A 68 35.86 -1.68 3.22
C ILE A 68 36.43 -0.26 3.31
N THR A 69 37.66 -0.08 2.84
CA THR A 69 38.37 1.21 2.83
C THR A 69 38.05 2.05 1.60
N ASP A 70 37.82 1.40 0.45
CA ASP A 70 37.40 2.06 -0.78
C ASP A 70 35.99 2.66 -0.60
N THR A 71 35.91 3.98 -0.65
CA THR A 71 34.68 4.71 -0.36
C THR A 71 33.61 4.50 -1.43
N GLU A 72 33.99 4.32 -2.70
CA GLU A 72 33.03 4.13 -3.79
C GLU A 72 32.49 2.71 -3.79
N LYS A 73 33.36 1.71 -3.63
CA LYS A 73 32.93 0.30 -3.47
C LYS A 73 32.03 0.13 -2.24
N LYS A 74 32.40 0.77 -1.13
CA LYS A 74 31.59 0.75 0.10
C LYS A 74 30.20 1.33 -0.14
N LYS A 75 30.09 2.49 -0.79
CA LYS A 75 28.80 3.08 -1.15
C LYS A 75 27.98 2.15 -2.03
N GLN A 76 28.57 1.55 -3.06
CA GLN A 76 27.85 0.62 -3.95
C GLN A 76 27.26 -0.55 -3.17
N ILE A 77 28.00 -1.11 -2.22
CA ILE A 77 27.51 -2.17 -1.33
C ILE A 77 26.41 -1.66 -0.41
N GLU A 78 26.58 -0.50 0.24
CA GLU A 78 25.57 0.10 1.12
C GLU A 78 24.24 0.32 0.37
N TYR A 79 24.29 0.83 -0.87
CA TYR A 79 23.11 1.02 -1.72
C TYR A 79 22.45 -0.30 -2.09
N LEU A 80 23.24 -1.29 -2.51
CA LEU A 80 22.73 -2.59 -2.91
C LEU A 80 22.02 -3.30 -1.75
N LEU A 81 22.65 -3.32 -0.57
CA LEU A 81 22.07 -3.86 0.65
C LEU A 81 20.78 -3.12 1.02
N GLY A 82 20.78 -1.79 0.93
CA GLY A 82 19.61 -0.95 1.15
C GLY A 82 18.43 -1.40 0.30
N ASP A 83 18.62 -1.52 -1.01
CA ASP A 83 17.56 -1.95 -1.94
C ASP A 83 17.05 -3.37 -1.65
N ILE A 84 17.95 -4.32 -1.37
CA ILE A 84 17.57 -5.71 -1.07
C ILE A 84 16.74 -5.80 0.21
N PHE A 85 17.16 -5.15 1.30
CA PHE A 85 16.43 -5.19 2.56
C PHE A 85 15.19 -4.32 2.54
N GLN A 86 15.15 -3.30 1.69
CA GLN A 86 13.95 -2.51 1.46
C GLN A 86 12.80 -3.37 0.91
N ASP A 87 13.06 -4.34 0.03
CA ASP A 87 12.03 -5.25 -0.46
C ASP A 87 11.35 -6.03 0.69
N TYR A 88 12.14 -6.57 1.62
CA TYR A 88 11.59 -7.28 2.79
C TYR A 88 10.83 -6.36 3.74
N LEU A 89 11.32 -5.14 3.96
CA LEU A 89 10.55 -4.16 4.74
C LEU A 89 9.20 -3.86 4.07
N THR A 90 9.14 -3.82 2.73
CA THR A 90 7.87 -3.68 1.99
C THR A 90 6.96 -4.88 2.21
N GLU A 91 7.51 -6.10 2.20
CA GLU A 91 6.73 -7.32 2.45
C GLU A 91 6.18 -7.36 3.87
N ILE A 92 6.97 -6.95 4.88
CA ILE A 92 6.53 -6.82 6.28
C ILE A 92 5.40 -5.79 6.39
N LEU A 93 5.44 -4.67 5.66
CA LEU A 93 4.34 -3.69 5.68
C LEU A 93 2.99 -4.31 5.30
N GLN A 94 3.00 -5.31 4.41
CA GLN A 94 1.80 -5.99 3.92
C GLN A 94 1.26 -7.04 4.90
N SER A 95 1.98 -7.34 5.99
CA SER A 95 1.59 -8.36 6.96
C SER A 95 0.66 -7.85 8.05
N LYS A 96 -0.04 -8.78 8.73
CA LYS A 96 -0.70 -8.46 10.00
C LYS A 96 0.34 -8.06 11.05
N ASN A 97 0.01 -7.13 11.94
CA ASN A 97 0.87 -6.60 13.01
C ASN A 97 2.14 -5.86 12.52
N SER A 98 2.17 -5.41 11.27
CA SER A 98 3.33 -4.75 10.64
C SER A 98 3.87 -3.55 11.41
N GLU A 99 3.01 -2.73 12.03
CA GLU A 99 3.44 -1.55 12.81
C GLU A 99 4.26 -1.93 14.05
N SER A 100 3.79 -2.87 14.88
CA SER A 100 4.54 -3.35 16.06
C SER A 100 5.87 -3.95 15.61
N VAL A 101 5.84 -4.83 14.59
CA VAL A 101 7.04 -5.50 14.09
C VAL A 101 8.05 -4.50 13.55
N LEU A 102 7.63 -3.51 12.77
CA LEU A 102 8.53 -2.50 12.22
C LEU A 102 9.07 -1.56 13.29
N THR A 103 8.27 -1.21 14.28
CA THR A 103 8.72 -0.40 15.43
C THR A 103 9.79 -1.15 16.23
N GLU A 104 9.59 -2.45 16.46
CA GLU A 104 10.57 -3.28 17.15
C GLU A 104 11.84 -3.54 16.30
N ILE A 105 11.70 -3.72 14.98
CA ILE A 105 12.84 -3.78 14.05
C ILE A 105 13.65 -2.49 14.13
N GLN A 106 12.98 -1.33 14.09
CA GLN A 106 13.62 -0.03 14.17
C GLN A 106 14.37 0.14 15.49
N ALA A 107 13.73 -0.20 16.62
CA ALA A 107 14.36 -0.14 17.94
C ALA A 107 15.60 -1.05 18.03
N ASN A 108 15.53 -2.26 17.46
CA ASN A 108 16.67 -3.19 17.45
C ASN A 108 17.81 -2.73 16.52
N ILE A 109 17.49 -2.15 15.36
CA ILE A 109 18.47 -1.54 14.47
C ILE A 109 19.14 -0.35 15.16
N GLN A 110 18.37 0.53 15.80
CA GLN A 110 18.89 1.67 16.54
C GLN A 110 19.83 1.23 17.66
N ALA A 111 19.42 0.26 18.48
CA ALA A 111 20.26 -0.28 19.55
C ALA A 111 21.57 -0.91 19.00
N ALA A 112 21.49 -1.61 17.87
CA ALA A 112 22.68 -2.17 17.21
C ALA A 112 23.61 -1.07 16.67
N CYS A 113 23.05 0.01 16.13
CA CYS A 113 23.82 1.18 15.72
C CYS A 113 24.51 1.86 16.90
N GLU A 114 23.79 2.11 17.99
CA GLU A 114 24.33 2.72 19.21
C GLU A 114 25.47 1.88 19.81
N TYR A 115 25.29 0.56 19.88
CA TYR A 115 26.29 -0.36 20.42
C TYR A 115 27.62 -0.37 19.65
N ARG A 116 27.56 -0.11 18.34
CA ARG A 116 28.74 -0.18 17.44
C ARG A 116 29.21 1.19 16.95
N GLY A 117 28.56 2.28 17.37
CA GLY A 117 28.88 3.64 16.94
C GLY A 117 28.53 3.93 15.47
N TYR A 118 27.46 3.32 14.94
CA TYR A 118 26.98 3.57 13.58
C TYR A 118 25.99 4.74 13.55
N ASP A 119 25.98 5.45 12.41
CA ASP A 119 25.01 6.51 12.14
C ASP A 119 23.65 5.88 11.78
N TYR A 120 22.78 5.84 12.77
CA TYR A 120 21.43 5.33 12.63
C TYR A 120 20.59 6.16 11.66
N GLU A 121 20.73 7.49 11.65
CA GLU A 121 19.97 8.38 10.76
C GLU A 121 20.31 8.10 9.30
N LYS A 122 21.61 7.95 9.01
CA LYS A 122 22.08 7.56 7.68
C LYS A 122 21.48 6.22 7.26
N LEU A 123 21.49 5.20 8.12
CA LEU A 123 20.93 3.88 7.82
C LEU A 123 19.40 3.92 7.65
N SER A 124 18.69 4.63 8.52
CA SER A 124 17.24 4.84 8.46
C SER A 124 16.84 5.46 7.12
N SER A 125 17.62 6.44 6.65
CA SER A 125 17.41 7.10 5.36
C SER A 125 17.58 6.15 4.17
N PHE A 126 18.58 5.26 4.20
CA PHE A 126 18.81 4.28 3.14
C PHE A 126 17.69 3.23 3.08
N LEU A 127 17.26 2.74 4.25
CA LEU A 127 16.21 1.72 4.34
C LEU A 127 14.79 2.30 4.14
N ASN A 128 14.67 3.64 4.10
CA ASN A 128 13.40 4.38 4.03
C ASN A 128 12.40 3.95 5.12
N ILE A 129 12.87 3.58 6.32
CA ILE A 129 12.01 3.04 7.41
C ILE A 129 10.95 4.07 7.82
N GLU A 130 11.35 5.34 7.96
CA GLU A 130 10.45 6.43 8.37
C GLU A 130 9.36 6.75 7.33
N LYS A 131 9.72 6.81 6.04
CA LYS A 131 8.73 7.02 4.97
C LYS A 131 7.73 5.87 4.90
N LYS A 132 8.18 4.65 5.18
CA LYS A 132 7.34 3.45 5.22
C LYS A 132 6.39 3.43 6.41
N GLN A 133 6.79 3.98 7.56
CA GLN A 133 5.86 4.18 8.69
C GLN A 133 4.80 5.24 8.40
N ILE A 134 5.13 6.28 7.63
CA ILE A 134 4.13 7.27 7.17
C ILE A 134 3.10 6.61 6.24
N LEU A 135 3.49 5.56 5.50
CA LEU A 135 2.62 4.76 4.63
C LEU A 135 1.86 3.65 5.37
N LEU A 136 2.14 3.40 6.65
CA LEU A 136 1.32 2.51 7.45
C LEU A 136 -0.03 3.18 7.74
N PRO A 137 -1.17 2.53 7.39
CA PRO A 137 -2.44 2.96 7.92
C PRO A 137 -2.39 2.76 9.44
N LYS A 138 -2.26 3.86 10.21
CA LYS A 138 -2.20 3.89 11.68
C LYS A 138 -3.13 2.80 12.26
N GLN A 139 -2.61 1.79 12.96
CA GLN A 139 -3.37 0.63 13.43
C GLN A 139 -4.49 0.95 14.42
N ASN A 140 -4.64 2.21 14.85
CA ASN A 140 -5.80 2.72 15.58
C ASN A 140 -6.90 3.35 14.72
N GLN A 141 -6.84 3.22 13.39
CA GLN A 141 -7.95 3.63 12.52
C GLN A 141 -9.11 2.67 12.68
N ARG A 142 -10.01 3.02 13.61
CA ARG A 142 -11.38 2.52 13.71
C ARG A 142 -11.93 2.26 12.31
N SER A 143 -12.48 1.08 12.06
CA SER A 143 -12.95 0.65 10.73
C SER A 143 -13.86 1.71 10.12
N ILE A 144 -13.39 2.39 9.08
CA ILE A 144 -14.23 3.23 8.24
C ILE A 144 -14.72 2.33 7.11
N TYR A 145 -15.98 2.45 6.70
CA TYR A 145 -16.55 1.63 5.63
C TYR A 145 -17.75 2.35 5.04
N TYR A 146 -18.32 1.81 3.96
CA TYR A 146 -19.60 2.24 3.42
C TYR A 146 -20.71 1.32 3.94
N ASP A 147 -21.81 1.89 4.40
CA ASP A 147 -23.08 1.17 4.37
C ASP A 147 -23.60 1.18 2.94
N TRP A 148 -23.87 0.00 2.39
CA TRP A 148 -24.60 -0.14 1.14
C TRP A 148 -26.10 -0.02 1.40
N ASN A 149 -26.72 0.88 0.65
CA ASN A 149 -28.09 1.29 0.85
C ASN A 149 -29.07 0.66 -0.17
N GLY A 150 -28.58 -0.11 -1.14
CA GLY A 150 -29.39 -0.88 -2.09
C GLY A 150 -29.49 -2.36 -1.72
N GLU A 151 -29.99 -3.17 -2.64
CA GLU A 151 -30.00 -4.62 -2.47
C GLU A 151 -28.57 -5.19 -2.61
N LEU A 152 -28.24 -6.26 -1.88
CA LEU A 152 -26.90 -6.85 -1.94
C LEU A 152 -26.55 -7.38 -3.34
N GLN A 153 -27.55 -7.84 -4.09
CA GLN A 153 -27.37 -8.28 -5.47
C GLN A 153 -26.94 -7.14 -6.39
N GLU A 154 -27.50 -5.94 -6.22
CA GLU A 154 -27.12 -4.75 -6.99
C GLU A 154 -25.65 -4.35 -6.73
N LEU A 155 -25.16 -4.52 -5.50
CA LEU A 155 -23.75 -4.33 -5.17
C LEU A 155 -22.85 -5.38 -5.84
N ASP A 156 -23.31 -6.63 -5.89
CA ASP A 156 -22.60 -7.73 -6.56
C ASP A 156 -22.47 -7.50 -8.06
N GLU A 157 -23.56 -7.10 -8.72
CA GLU A 157 -23.60 -6.80 -10.14
C GLU A 157 -22.73 -5.59 -10.47
N LEU A 158 -22.87 -4.49 -9.72
CA LEU A 158 -22.01 -3.31 -9.86
C LEU A 158 -20.53 -3.66 -9.70
N ALA A 159 -20.18 -4.46 -8.69
CA ALA A 159 -18.79 -4.83 -8.43
C ALA A 159 -18.18 -5.67 -9.57
N ARG A 160 -18.97 -6.55 -10.21
CA ARG A 160 -18.53 -7.30 -11.39
C ARG A 160 -18.29 -6.38 -12.58
N ASP A 161 -19.25 -5.51 -12.89
CA ASP A 161 -19.13 -4.57 -14.01
C ASP A 161 -17.90 -3.68 -13.90
N ILE A 162 -17.64 -3.11 -12.72
CA ILE A 162 -16.46 -2.26 -12.53
C ILE A 162 -15.14 -3.04 -12.53
N CYS A 163 -15.18 -4.33 -12.22
CA CYS A 163 -14.05 -5.24 -12.37
C CYS A 163 -13.76 -5.51 -13.85
N ASP A 164 -14.79 -5.79 -14.64
CA ASP A 164 -14.70 -6.02 -16.09
C ASP A 164 -14.24 -4.75 -16.84
N MET A 165 -14.65 -3.58 -16.34
CA MET A 165 -14.17 -2.27 -16.82
C MET A 165 -12.73 -1.96 -16.41
N ARG A 166 -12.05 -2.87 -15.70
CA ARG A 166 -10.70 -2.71 -15.15
C ARG A 166 -10.58 -1.48 -14.23
N LEU A 167 -11.57 -1.21 -13.40
CA LEU A 167 -11.44 -0.19 -12.35
C LEU A 167 -10.80 -0.79 -11.11
N ILE A 168 -11.23 -1.99 -10.72
CA ILE A 168 -10.73 -2.77 -9.58
C ILE A 168 -10.14 -4.10 -10.07
N LEU A 169 -9.31 -4.75 -9.24
CA LEU A 169 -8.74 -6.07 -9.55
C LEU A 169 -9.54 -7.24 -8.98
N SER A 170 -10.34 -7.00 -7.94
CA SER A 170 -11.03 -8.06 -7.21
C SER A 170 -12.38 -7.60 -6.68
N VAL A 171 -13.44 -8.22 -7.17
CA VAL A 171 -14.82 -8.07 -6.66
C VAL A 171 -14.87 -8.34 -5.15
N LYS A 172 -14.20 -9.42 -4.70
CA LYS A 172 -14.21 -9.85 -3.30
C LYS A 172 -13.57 -8.80 -2.38
N GLU A 173 -12.47 -8.19 -2.80
CA GLU A 173 -11.79 -7.15 -2.03
C GLU A 173 -12.56 -5.84 -2.05
N PHE A 174 -13.08 -5.43 -3.20
CA PHE A 174 -13.89 -4.22 -3.32
C PHE A 174 -15.13 -4.27 -2.42
N LYS A 175 -15.84 -5.39 -2.38
CA LYS A 175 -17.00 -5.57 -1.49
C LYS A 175 -16.67 -5.43 0.00
N LYS A 176 -15.41 -5.59 0.41
CA LYS A 176 -15.01 -5.36 1.80
C LYS A 176 -15.06 -3.87 2.19
N LEU A 177 -15.08 -2.94 1.23
CA LEU A 177 -15.34 -1.52 1.52
C LEU A 177 -16.74 -1.29 2.10
N PHE A 178 -17.66 -2.23 1.92
CA PHE A 178 -19.09 -2.08 2.27
C PHE A 178 -19.50 -2.83 3.53
N LYS A 179 -18.54 -3.12 4.41
CA LYS A 179 -18.78 -3.77 5.70
C LYS A 179 -17.67 -3.46 6.70
N PRO A 180 -17.92 -3.59 8.01
CA PRO A 180 -16.86 -3.53 9.00
C PRO A 180 -15.79 -4.59 8.72
N VAL A 181 -14.53 -4.18 8.66
CA VAL A 181 -13.39 -5.09 8.51
C VAL A 181 -12.55 -5.05 9.77
N SER A 182 -12.26 -6.23 10.32
CA SER A 182 -11.25 -6.41 11.36
C SER A 182 -9.89 -6.66 10.71
N GLY A 183 -8.96 -5.72 10.88
CA GLY A 183 -7.60 -5.82 10.37
C GLY A 183 -7.35 -5.06 9.07
N HIS A 184 -6.27 -5.42 8.37
CA HIS A 184 -5.81 -4.72 7.17
C HIS A 184 -6.75 -4.97 5.97
N LEU A 185 -7.21 -3.89 5.34
CA LEU A 185 -7.93 -3.90 4.08
C LEU A 185 -7.12 -3.14 3.03
N SER A 186 -6.85 -3.81 1.92
CA SER A 186 -6.34 -3.20 0.70
C SER A 186 -7.25 -3.59 -0.46
N VAL A 187 -7.64 -2.60 -1.26
CA VAL A 187 -8.46 -2.78 -2.45
C VAL A 187 -7.61 -2.35 -3.64
N LYS A 188 -7.14 -3.35 -4.39
CA LYS A 188 -6.29 -3.11 -5.55
C LYS A 188 -7.13 -2.54 -6.70
N CYS A 189 -6.72 -1.38 -7.22
CA CYS A 189 -7.32 -0.74 -8.37
C CYS A 189 -6.29 -0.42 -9.47
N TYR A 190 -6.79 -0.12 -10.66
CA TYR A 190 -5.97 0.33 -11.78
C TYR A 190 -5.72 1.84 -11.67
N ARG A 191 -4.46 2.24 -11.50
CA ARG A 191 -4.07 3.65 -11.24
C ARG A 191 -4.47 4.58 -12.37
N GLU A 192 -4.41 4.11 -13.61
CA GLU A 192 -4.84 4.83 -14.81
C GLU A 192 -6.35 5.14 -14.84
N ASN A 193 -7.14 4.50 -13.97
CA ASN A 193 -8.60 4.64 -13.91
C ASN A 193 -9.10 5.40 -12.66
N ILE A 194 -8.20 6.07 -11.93
CA ILE A 194 -8.54 6.83 -10.72
C ILE A 194 -9.69 7.83 -10.92
N ASP A 195 -9.70 8.55 -12.05
CA ASP A 195 -10.74 9.55 -12.34
C ASP A 195 -12.13 8.92 -12.45
N LYS A 196 -12.21 7.72 -13.03
CA LYS A 196 -13.47 6.96 -13.13
C LYS A 196 -13.94 6.51 -11.75
N LEU A 197 -13.03 6.06 -10.90
CA LEU A 197 -13.34 5.65 -9.53
C LEU A 197 -13.83 6.82 -8.67
N LEU A 198 -13.17 7.97 -8.75
CA LEU A 198 -13.62 9.18 -8.06
C LEU A 198 -15.05 9.56 -8.48
N ILE A 199 -15.32 9.53 -9.78
CA ILE A 199 -16.66 9.85 -10.31
C ILE A 199 -17.68 8.77 -9.92
N LEU A 200 -17.30 7.49 -9.92
CA LEU A 200 -18.17 6.41 -9.46
C LEU A 200 -18.63 6.63 -8.01
N PHE A 201 -17.71 6.91 -7.09
CA PHE A 201 -18.06 7.17 -5.68
C PHE A 201 -18.87 8.46 -5.50
N GLN A 202 -18.66 9.47 -6.35
CA GLN A 202 -19.51 10.66 -6.38
C GLN A 202 -20.94 10.31 -6.81
N VAL A 203 -21.12 9.54 -7.90
CA VAL A 203 -22.44 9.09 -8.40
C VAL A 203 -23.16 8.22 -7.36
N LEU A 204 -22.46 7.29 -6.72
CA LEU A 204 -23.03 6.45 -5.67
C LEU A 204 -23.54 7.28 -4.49
N LYS A 205 -22.81 8.34 -4.12
CA LYS A 205 -23.20 9.27 -3.07
C LYS A 205 -24.40 10.14 -3.48
N GLU A 206 -24.39 10.69 -4.69
CA GLU A 206 -25.52 11.46 -5.26
C GLU A 206 -26.79 10.63 -5.35
N SER A 207 -26.64 9.33 -5.59
CA SER A 207 -27.72 8.34 -5.65
C SER A 207 -28.11 7.79 -4.27
N CYS A 208 -27.46 8.26 -3.20
CA CYS A 208 -27.67 7.79 -1.82
C CYS A 208 -27.49 6.28 -1.63
N LEU A 209 -26.68 5.63 -2.49
CA LEU A 209 -26.38 4.19 -2.42
C LEU A 209 -25.26 3.86 -1.43
N ILE A 210 -24.51 4.87 -0.99
CA ILE A 210 -23.44 4.71 0.00
C ILE A 210 -23.56 5.74 1.12
N THR A 211 -23.31 5.28 2.35
CA THR A 211 -23.14 6.16 3.51
C THR A 211 -21.82 5.82 4.20
N PRO A 212 -20.84 6.73 4.29
CA PRO A 212 -19.63 6.45 5.05
C PRO A 212 -19.94 6.29 6.54
N LYS A 213 -19.42 5.24 7.17
CA LYS A 213 -19.51 4.93 8.61
C LYS A 213 -18.11 4.89 9.22
N GLY A 214 -18.03 5.12 10.54
CA GLY A 214 -16.78 5.15 11.31
C GLY A 214 -16.55 6.49 12.02
N LYS A 215 -15.76 6.51 13.11
CA LYS A 215 -15.41 7.74 13.84
C LYS A 215 -14.22 8.43 13.18
N GLY A 216 -14.34 9.73 12.91
CA GLY A 216 -13.19 10.60 12.64
C GLY A 216 -12.96 11.01 11.19
N ASN A 217 -13.92 10.85 10.27
CA ASN A 217 -13.77 11.39 8.92
C ASN A 217 -15.05 12.04 8.38
N SER A 218 -14.88 13.24 7.85
CA SER A 218 -15.90 14.04 7.17
C SER A 218 -15.72 13.92 5.65
N GLY A 219 -16.32 12.90 5.04
CA GLY A 219 -16.36 12.83 3.58
C GLY A 219 -16.74 11.47 3.01
N HIS A 220 -17.51 11.50 1.93
CA HIS A 220 -17.93 10.31 1.20
C HIS A 220 -16.79 9.57 0.48
N PHE A 221 -15.62 10.17 0.30
CA PHE A 221 -14.44 9.47 -0.24
C PHE A 221 -13.59 8.77 0.82
N ALA A 222 -13.88 8.95 2.12
CA ALA A 222 -12.98 8.53 3.18
C ALA A 222 -12.63 7.03 3.15
N PRO A 223 -13.59 6.08 3.09
CA PRO A 223 -13.24 4.67 2.98
C PRO A 223 -12.47 4.35 1.68
N PHE A 224 -12.88 4.93 0.55
CA PHE A 224 -12.18 4.72 -0.73
C PHE A 224 -10.71 5.16 -0.65
N VAL A 225 -10.43 6.36 -0.16
CA VAL A 225 -9.06 6.89 -0.03
C VAL A 225 -8.21 6.04 0.90
N GLN A 226 -8.79 5.60 2.03
CA GLN A 226 -8.05 4.90 3.07
C GLN A 226 -7.58 3.51 2.63
N TYR A 227 -8.35 2.80 1.80
CA TYR A 227 -8.09 1.38 1.52
C TYR A 227 -7.66 1.11 0.08
N SER A 228 -7.78 2.07 -0.83
CA SER A 228 -7.51 1.81 -2.25
C SER A 228 -6.04 2.01 -2.59
N VAL A 229 -5.43 0.97 -3.16
CA VAL A 229 -4.02 0.91 -3.57
C VAL A 229 -3.90 0.50 -5.03
N ASP A 230 -2.79 0.81 -5.68
CA ASP A 230 -2.47 0.29 -7.01
C ASP A 230 -1.98 -1.17 -6.96
N LYS A 231 -1.54 -1.71 -8.11
CA LYS A 231 -1.09 -3.10 -8.22
C LYS A 231 0.14 -3.39 -7.37
N ASP A 232 0.99 -2.38 -7.18
CA ASP A 232 2.25 -2.44 -6.46
C ASP A 232 2.06 -2.14 -4.96
N GLY A 233 0.83 -1.79 -4.55
CA GLY A 233 0.47 -1.52 -3.17
C GLY A 233 0.63 -0.06 -2.74
N ASN A 234 0.93 0.86 -3.66
CA ASN A 234 0.98 2.28 -3.35
C ASN A 234 -0.44 2.86 -3.28
N PHE A 235 -0.69 3.80 -2.37
CA PHE A 235 -2.00 4.46 -2.31
C PHE A 235 -2.32 5.17 -3.61
N LEU A 236 -3.58 5.02 -4.08
CA LEU A 236 -4.04 5.67 -5.31
C LEU A 236 -4.10 7.19 -5.18
N ILE A 237 -4.46 7.68 -3.99
CA ILE A 237 -4.66 9.10 -3.72
C ILE A 237 -3.76 9.49 -2.55
N GLU A 238 -2.64 10.13 -2.89
CA GLU A 238 -1.67 10.64 -1.90
C GLU A 238 -2.10 11.97 -1.28
N LYS A 239 -3.05 12.68 -1.93
CA LYS A 239 -3.55 14.01 -1.51
C LYS A 239 -5.02 13.94 -1.08
N SER A 240 -5.73 15.08 -1.10
CA SER A 240 -7.16 15.13 -0.82
C SER A 240 -7.97 14.72 -2.05
N ALA A 241 -8.77 13.65 -1.95
CA ALA A 241 -9.68 13.21 -3.02
C ALA A 241 -10.64 14.31 -3.49
N ASN A 242 -11.10 15.18 -2.58
CA ASN A 242 -11.92 16.33 -2.95
C ASN A 242 -11.17 17.29 -3.88
N LYS A 243 -9.87 17.54 -3.63
CA LYS A 243 -9.07 18.41 -4.51
C LYS A 243 -8.87 17.78 -5.89
N GLU A 244 -8.63 16.48 -5.97
CA GLU A 244 -8.51 15.78 -7.25
C GLU A 244 -9.85 15.75 -8.01
N HIS A 245 -10.96 15.51 -7.33
CA HIS A 245 -12.29 15.58 -7.91
C HIS A 245 -12.65 17.00 -8.42
N GLU A 246 -12.32 18.05 -7.67
CA GLU A 246 -12.53 19.43 -8.11
C GLU A 246 -11.65 19.81 -9.31
N LYS A 247 -10.42 19.27 -9.41
CA LYS A 247 -9.62 19.43 -10.63
C LYS A 247 -10.29 18.77 -11.84
N LEU A 248 -10.91 17.61 -11.68
CA LEU A 248 -11.65 16.94 -12.75
C LEU A 248 -12.82 17.79 -13.24
N LYS A 249 -13.57 18.42 -12.33
CA LYS A 249 -14.69 19.32 -12.68
C LYS A 249 -14.26 20.54 -13.50
N ARG A 250 -13.03 21.02 -13.36
CA ARG A 250 -12.53 22.15 -14.18
C ARG A 250 -12.50 21.82 -15.67
N ASN A 251 -12.39 20.54 -16.04
CA ASN A 251 -12.57 20.09 -17.41
C ASN A 251 -14.01 19.57 -17.59
N ALA A 252 -14.96 20.49 -17.74
CA ALA A 252 -16.39 20.19 -17.77
C ALA A 252 -16.76 19.10 -18.78
N SER A 253 -16.26 19.18 -20.01
CA SER A 253 -16.54 18.18 -21.07
C SER A 253 -16.08 16.77 -20.69
N ARG A 254 -14.86 16.64 -20.17
CA ARG A 254 -14.33 15.34 -19.72
C ARG A 254 -15.10 14.83 -18.50
N TYR A 255 -15.40 15.72 -17.56
CA TYR A 255 -16.16 15.39 -16.35
C TYR A 255 -17.56 14.86 -16.71
N ASP A 256 -18.32 15.59 -17.51
CA ASP A 256 -19.68 15.21 -17.92
C ASP A 256 -19.70 13.87 -18.66
N LYS A 257 -18.71 13.64 -19.52
CA LYS A 257 -18.59 12.35 -20.25
C LYS A 257 -18.36 11.19 -19.29
N LEU A 258 -17.48 11.36 -18.31
CA LEU A 258 -17.19 10.33 -17.32
C LEU A 258 -18.35 10.15 -16.34
N HIS A 259 -18.99 11.24 -15.90
CA HIS A 259 -20.14 11.24 -15.00
C HIS A 259 -21.31 10.50 -15.63
N LYS A 260 -21.73 10.85 -16.86
CA LYS A 260 -22.77 10.13 -17.60
C LYS A 260 -22.45 8.64 -17.76
N LYS A 261 -21.18 8.31 -18.02
CA LYS A 261 -20.75 6.92 -18.14
C LYS A 261 -20.92 6.15 -16.82
N MET A 262 -20.45 6.70 -15.70
CA MET A 262 -20.58 6.05 -14.39
C MET A 262 -22.03 6.03 -13.91
N GLU A 263 -22.81 7.07 -14.18
CA GLU A 263 -24.24 7.12 -13.89
C GLU A 263 -25.00 6.03 -14.63
N SER A 264 -24.68 5.80 -15.91
CA SER A 264 -25.27 4.70 -16.69
C SER A 264 -24.94 3.32 -16.09
N VAL A 265 -23.70 3.12 -15.65
CA VAL A 265 -23.27 1.87 -14.99
C VAL A 265 -24.05 1.66 -13.69
N VAL A 266 -24.16 2.70 -12.85
CA VAL A 266 -24.91 2.61 -11.60
C VAL A 266 -26.41 2.39 -11.86
N LYS A 267 -27.00 3.04 -12.88
CA LYS A 267 -28.41 2.83 -13.28
C LYS A 267 -28.69 1.42 -13.78
N ALA A 268 -27.76 0.83 -14.52
CA ALA A 268 -27.92 -0.54 -15.02
C ALA A 268 -27.98 -1.57 -13.87
N ASN A 269 -27.22 -1.33 -12.79
CA ASN A 269 -27.06 -2.28 -11.69
C ASN A 269 -27.94 -1.99 -10.46
N ALA A 270 -28.23 -0.72 -10.16
CA ALA A 270 -28.93 -0.29 -8.94
C ALA A 270 -30.15 0.61 -9.23
N GLY A 271 -30.69 0.53 -10.45
CA GLY A 271 -31.78 1.38 -10.94
C GLY A 271 -33.07 1.30 -10.12
N LYS A 272 -33.35 0.14 -9.48
CA LYS A 272 -34.55 -0.06 -8.65
C LYS A 272 -34.43 0.67 -7.32
N SER A 273 -33.34 0.46 -6.59
CA SER A 273 -33.07 1.15 -5.32
C SER A 273 -33.00 2.68 -5.45
N MET A 274 -32.49 3.19 -6.58
CA MET A 274 -32.45 4.63 -6.82
C MET A 274 -33.83 5.26 -7.02
N ARG A 275 -34.79 4.55 -7.62
CA ARG A 275 -36.14 5.08 -7.83
C ARG A 275 -36.90 5.19 -6.51
N GLN A 276 -36.91 4.10 -5.74
CA GLN A 276 -37.61 4.05 -4.45
C GLN A 276 -37.14 5.13 -3.46
N ARG A 277 -35.85 5.44 -3.43
CA ARG A 277 -35.29 6.45 -2.52
C ARG A 277 -35.57 7.89 -2.93
N LYS A 278 -35.68 8.17 -4.23
CA LYS A 278 -36.11 9.49 -4.71
C LYS A 278 -37.55 9.77 -4.31
N ASP A 279 -38.40 8.74 -4.34
CA ASP A 279 -39.80 8.84 -3.98
C ASP A 279 -40.00 9.00 -2.45
N ASN A 280 -39.08 8.47 -1.64
CA ASN A 280 -39.14 8.54 -0.17
C ASN A 280 -38.50 9.80 0.45
N GLY A 281 -37.84 10.67 -0.34
CA GLY A 281 -37.19 11.89 0.17
C GLY A 281 -35.91 11.66 0.99
N ASP A 282 -35.32 10.46 0.92
CA ASP A 282 -34.16 10.05 1.74
C ASP A 282 -32.82 10.66 1.30
N CYS A 283 -32.82 11.47 0.23
CA CYS A 283 -31.62 12.18 -0.22
C CYS A 283 -31.65 13.64 0.25
N PRO A 284 -30.75 14.06 1.16
CA PRO A 284 -30.59 15.47 1.48
C PRO A 284 -30.15 16.23 0.24
N PRO A 285 -30.65 17.47 0.00
CA PRO A 285 -30.28 18.23 -1.17
C PRO A 285 -28.76 18.46 -1.17
N VAL A 286 -28.12 18.07 -2.29
CA VAL A 286 -26.73 18.44 -2.54
C VAL A 286 -26.71 19.95 -2.65
N LYS A 287 -26.29 20.63 -1.57
CA LYS A 287 -26.13 22.09 -1.59
C LYS A 287 -25.07 22.43 -2.64
N GLY A 288 -25.53 22.87 -3.81
CA GLY A 288 -24.68 23.53 -4.80
C GLY A 288 -24.10 24.80 -4.17
N LYS A 289 -22.79 24.92 -4.21
CA LYS A 289 -22.08 26.19 -4.10
C LYS A 289 -21.41 26.45 -5.44
#